data_AF-A0A7C9VMN4-F1
#
_entry.id   AF-A0A7C9VMN4-F1
#
_cell.length_a   1.000
_cell.length_b   1.000
_cell.length_c   1.000
_cell.angle_alpha   90.00
_cell.angle_beta   90.00
_cell.angle_gamma   90.00
#
_symmetry.space_group_name_H-M   'P 1'
#
loop_
_entity.id
_entity.type
_entity.pdbx_description
1 polymer ?
#
loop_
_entity_poly.entity_id
_entity_poly.type
_entity_poly.pdbx_seq_one_letter_code
_entity_poly.pdbx_strand_id
1 'polypeptide(L)'
;MRHSTIDAVTTAPETSVPSSAAHPTPLNKITDVDGYASSLWPLNPGDVSPIRWWRTMPADHLGDAQHLLLRATLEDASAIKGHEWLAGLRDNAALCVAAALGALPITEISLKIDLAMSALTVSALSGNAGSVLVLSHILRLVPLDHPFAKELSVSWLALNLRRALEAKGVGKACASEARHASANRDAINHRAAFYAGDFS
;
A
#
# COMPACT_ATOMS: atom_id res chain seq x y z
N MET A 1 65.08 7.38 14.36
CA MET A 1 66.16 6.37 14.43
C MET A 1 65.55 5.06 14.88
N ARG A 2 65.96 3.96 14.24
CA ARG A 2 65.55 2.55 14.40
C ARG A 2 64.33 2.13 13.59
N HIS A 3 64.70 1.63 12.42
CA HIS A 3 63.98 0.77 11.50
C HIS A 3 63.63 -0.58 12.15
N SER A 4 62.51 -1.18 11.74
CA SER A 4 62.42 -2.64 11.62
C SER A 4 61.46 -3.01 10.49
N THR A 5 62.10 -3.35 9.38
CA THR A 5 61.61 -4.11 8.23
C THR A 5 61.50 -5.58 8.63
N ILE A 6 60.42 -6.25 8.24
CA ILE A 6 60.42 -7.70 8.02
C ILE A 6 59.69 -7.94 6.70
N ASP A 7 60.43 -8.54 5.77
CA ASP A 7 60.04 -8.87 4.42
C ASP A 7 59.26 -10.20 4.32
N ALA A 8 58.34 -10.20 3.34
CA ALA A 8 57.93 -11.22 2.38
C ALA A 8 58.13 -12.73 2.63
N VAL A 9 57.15 -13.53 2.15
CA VAL A 9 57.28 -14.69 1.22
C VAL A 9 55.93 -15.44 1.20
N THR A 10 55.13 -15.47 0.13
CA THR A 10 55.20 -16.21 -1.16
C THR A 10 54.15 -17.33 -1.20
N THR A 11 53.46 -17.40 -2.34
CA THR A 11 52.90 -18.59 -3.03
C THR A 11 51.38 -18.72 -3.01
N ALA A 12 50.77 -18.23 -4.09
CA ALA A 12 49.52 -18.73 -4.63
C ALA A 12 49.74 -20.09 -5.33
N PRO A 13 48.67 -20.89 -5.46
CA PRO A 13 48.44 -21.60 -6.69
C PRO A 13 47.05 -21.28 -7.27
N GLU A 14 47.05 -20.89 -8.54
CA GLU A 14 45.97 -21.10 -9.49
C GLU A 14 45.49 -22.56 -9.43
N THR A 15 44.20 -22.86 -9.65
CA THR A 15 43.76 -23.95 -10.55
C THR A 15 42.25 -23.86 -10.81
N SER A 16 41.93 -23.83 -12.11
CA SER A 16 40.74 -24.35 -12.80
C SER A 16 39.36 -23.74 -12.55
N VAL A 17 38.94 -22.96 -13.53
CA VAL A 17 37.56 -22.78 -13.99
C VAL A 17 37.14 -24.01 -14.80
N PRO A 18 36.01 -24.68 -14.49
CA PRO A 18 35.29 -25.45 -15.49
C PRO A 18 34.21 -24.59 -16.16
N SER A 19 34.47 -24.30 -17.43
CA SER A 19 33.49 -23.88 -18.42
C SER A 19 32.45 -24.98 -18.58
N SER A 20 31.19 -24.69 -18.24
CA SER A 20 30.05 -25.53 -18.61
C SER A 20 28.99 -24.66 -19.24
N ALA A 21 28.99 -24.68 -20.57
CA ALA A 21 27.93 -24.16 -21.42
C ALA A 21 26.61 -24.86 -21.06
N ALA A 22 25.73 -24.15 -20.36
CA ALA A 22 24.33 -24.49 -20.25
C ALA A 22 23.52 -23.55 -21.15
N HIS A 23 22.70 -24.17 -21.99
CA HIS A 23 21.84 -23.59 -23.01
C HIS A 23 21.09 -22.31 -22.60
N PRO A 24 20.83 -21.39 -23.55
CA PRO A 24 19.80 -20.38 -23.39
C PRO A 24 18.43 -21.09 -23.43
N THR A 25 17.86 -21.34 -22.25
CA THR A 25 16.46 -21.74 -22.09
C THR A 25 15.58 -20.65 -22.70
N PRO A 26 14.58 -21.00 -23.52
CA PRO A 26 13.77 -20.03 -24.24
C PRO A 26 13.02 -19.12 -23.27
N LEU A 27 13.16 -17.82 -23.55
CA LEU A 27 12.41 -16.70 -22.99
C LEU A 27 10.91 -16.96 -23.18
N ASN A 28 10.27 -17.64 -22.22
CA ASN A 28 8.86 -17.93 -22.30
C ASN A 28 8.20 -17.73 -20.92
N LYS A 29 7.18 -16.86 -20.92
CA LYS A 29 6.33 -16.43 -19.80
C LYS A 29 6.93 -15.40 -18.83
N ILE A 30 7.12 -14.18 -19.32
CA ILE A 30 6.89 -12.97 -18.52
C ILE A 30 5.38 -12.71 -18.57
N THR A 31 4.61 -13.51 -17.85
CA THR A 31 3.18 -13.30 -17.59
C THR A 31 2.82 -13.98 -16.28
N ASP A 32 3.51 -13.58 -15.21
CA ASP A 32 2.97 -13.70 -13.84
C ASP A 32 3.79 -12.79 -12.90
N VAL A 33 3.49 -11.49 -12.90
CA VAL A 33 4.03 -10.53 -11.92
C VAL A 33 3.00 -10.31 -10.79
N ASP A 34 1.91 -11.06 -10.79
CA ASP A 34 0.86 -11.02 -9.75
C ASP A 34 1.19 -11.94 -8.55
N GLY A 35 2.35 -12.59 -8.58
CA GLY A 35 2.83 -13.56 -7.58
C GLY A 35 3.93 -13.04 -6.64
N TYR A 36 3.92 -11.78 -6.20
CA TYR A 36 4.58 -11.46 -4.93
C TYR A 36 3.78 -12.16 -3.84
N ALA A 37 4.13 -13.43 -3.61
CA ALA A 37 3.45 -14.33 -2.70
C ALA A 37 3.09 -13.60 -1.40
N SER A 38 1.81 -13.28 -1.23
CA SER A 38 1.25 -12.79 0.02
C SER A 38 1.43 -13.81 1.17
N SER A 39 2.06 -14.96 0.92
CA SER A 39 2.42 -15.99 1.89
C SER A 39 3.89 -15.98 2.34
N LEU A 40 4.75 -15.13 1.79
CA LEU A 40 6.18 -15.08 2.14
C LEU A 40 6.55 -13.96 3.12
N TRP A 41 5.59 -13.15 3.59
CA TRP A 41 5.89 -12.15 4.60
C TRP A 41 6.24 -12.84 5.93
N PRO A 42 7.39 -12.52 6.56
CA PRO A 42 7.88 -13.28 7.72
C PRO A 42 7.12 -12.96 9.01
N LEU A 43 6.22 -11.96 9.01
CA LEU A 43 5.46 -11.54 10.18
C LEU A 43 3.99 -11.91 10.03
N ASN A 44 3.43 -12.54 11.07
CA ASN A 44 2.00 -12.76 11.14
C ASN A 44 1.32 -11.60 11.89
N PRO A 45 0.18 -11.08 11.41
CA PRO A 45 -0.63 -10.12 12.16
C PRO A 45 -0.96 -10.55 13.60
N GLY A 46 -1.10 -11.85 13.86
CA GLY A 46 -1.36 -12.40 15.20
C GLY A 46 -0.20 -12.28 16.18
N ASP A 47 1.04 -12.13 15.68
CA ASP A 47 2.25 -12.06 16.51
C ASP A 47 2.65 -10.62 16.85
N VAL A 48 1.99 -9.63 16.24
CA VAL A 48 2.34 -8.21 16.37
C VAL A 48 1.14 -7.42 16.87
N SER A 49 1.36 -6.56 17.87
CA SER A 49 0.32 -5.65 18.37
C SER A 49 -0.29 -4.80 17.24
N PRO A 50 -1.63 -4.64 17.17
CA PRO A 50 -2.30 -3.91 16.08
C PRO A 50 -1.75 -2.50 15.81
N ILE A 51 -1.42 -1.76 16.88
CA ILE A 51 -0.85 -0.40 16.76
C ILE A 51 0.52 -0.32 16.04
N ARG A 52 1.18 -1.47 15.81
CA ARG A 52 2.45 -1.56 15.08
C ARG A 52 2.30 -2.06 13.65
N TRP A 53 1.09 -2.44 13.22
CA TRP A 53 0.87 -3.00 11.89
C TRP A 53 1.22 -2.02 10.77
N TRP A 54 1.03 -0.72 10.98
CA TRP A 54 1.40 0.30 9.99
C TRP A 54 2.87 0.21 9.55
N ARG A 55 3.76 -0.22 10.45
CA ARG A 55 5.19 -0.39 10.22
C ARG A 55 5.64 -1.83 10.02
N THR A 56 4.76 -2.83 10.12
CA THR A 56 5.16 -4.25 10.06
C THR A 56 4.36 -5.08 9.06
N MET A 57 3.21 -4.59 8.58
CA MET A 57 2.28 -5.37 7.76
C MET A 57 2.06 -4.74 6.39
N PRO A 58 2.28 -5.50 5.30
CA PRO A 58 1.96 -5.03 3.96
C PRO A 58 0.46 -4.84 3.80
N ALA A 59 0.08 -3.95 2.89
CA ALA A 59 -1.31 -3.56 2.69
C ALA A 59 -2.26 -4.76 2.45
N ASP A 60 -1.81 -5.77 1.70
CA ASP A 60 -2.61 -6.95 1.35
C ASP A 60 -2.81 -7.93 2.52
N HIS A 61 -2.09 -7.77 3.64
CA HIS A 61 -2.27 -8.59 4.85
C HIS A 61 -3.27 -7.99 5.83
N LEU A 62 -3.73 -6.77 5.60
CA LEU A 62 -4.69 -6.06 6.44
C LEU A 62 -6.08 -6.11 5.80
N GLY A 63 -6.74 -7.26 5.93
CA GLY A 63 -8.11 -7.46 5.50
C GLY A 63 -9.15 -6.82 6.44
N ASP A 64 -10.42 -7.12 6.22
CA ASP A 64 -11.52 -6.51 6.97
C ASP A 64 -11.47 -6.83 8.48
N ALA A 65 -11.08 -8.04 8.84
CA ALA A 65 -10.92 -8.44 10.25
C ALA A 65 -9.83 -7.61 10.94
N GLN A 66 -8.69 -7.42 10.29
CA GLN A 66 -7.60 -6.58 10.79
C GLN A 66 -8.02 -5.12 10.86
N HIS A 67 -8.72 -4.61 9.86
CA HIS A 67 -9.25 -3.25 9.86
C HIS A 67 -10.19 -3.00 11.06
N LEU A 68 -11.12 -3.93 11.33
CA LEU A 68 -12.01 -3.84 12.49
C LEU A 68 -11.24 -3.91 13.81
N LEU A 69 -10.26 -4.81 13.94
CA LEU A 69 -9.45 -4.93 15.15
C LEU A 69 -8.63 -3.66 15.41
N LEU A 70 -8.02 -3.08 14.38
CA LEU A 70 -7.25 -1.84 14.51
C LEU A 70 -8.14 -0.68 14.92
N ARG A 71 -9.37 -0.61 14.37
CA ARG A 71 -10.37 0.40 14.75
C ARG A 71 -10.79 0.27 16.21
N ALA A 72 -11.10 -0.95 16.67
CA ALA A 72 -11.44 -1.21 18.06
C ALA A 72 -10.29 -0.86 19.00
N THR A 73 -9.05 -1.22 18.63
CA THR A 73 -7.86 -0.89 19.42
C THR A 73 -7.69 0.63 19.60
N LEU A 74 -7.98 1.43 18.57
CA LEU A 74 -7.94 2.90 18.66
C LEU A 74 -9.11 3.47 19.47
N GLU A 75 -10.26 2.80 19.48
CA GLU A 75 -11.39 3.12 20.35
C GLU A 75 -11.01 3.00 21.81
N ASP A 76 -10.48 1.84 22.17
CA ASP A 76 -10.04 1.55 23.53
C ASP A 76 -8.94 2.52 23.97
N ALA A 77 -7.98 2.82 23.08
CA ALA A 77 -6.93 3.80 23.34
C ALA A 77 -7.49 5.22 23.56
N SER A 78 -8.53 5.61 22.82
CA SER A 78 -9.16 6.93 22.96
C SER A 78 -9.92 7.12 24.27
N ALA A 79 -10.35 6.02 24.91
CA ALA A 79 -10.98 6.04 26.22
C ALA A 79 -9.98 6.29 27.37
N ILE A 80 -8.68 6.15 27.10
CA ILE A 80 -7.62 6.44 28.08
C ILE A 80 -7.38 7.95 28.15
N LYS A 81 -7.34 8.49 29.37
CA LYS A 81 -7.09 9.92 29.62
C LYS A 81 -5.78 10.38 28.96
N GLY A 82 -5.84 11.48 28.22
CA GLY A 82 -4.71 12.04 27.46
C GLY A 82 -4.62 11.58 26.00
N HIS A 83 -5.58 10.77 25.53
CA HIS A 83 -5.67 10.29 24.14
C HIS A 83 -7.00 10.66 23.46
N GLU A 84 -7.71 11.66 23.99
CA GLU A 84 -9.01 12.12 23.49
C GLU A 84 -8.93 12.63 22.04
N TRP A 85 -7.75 13.13 21.62
CA TRP A 85 -7.49 13.57 20.25
C TRP A 85 -7.67 12.45 19.21
N LEU A 86 -7.57 11.18 19.60
CA LEU A 86 -7.80 10.05 18.70
C LEU A 86 -9.25 9.96 18.20
N ALA A 87 -10.22 10.37 19.02
CA ALA A 87 -11.62 10.36 18.62
C ALA A 87 -11.87 11.26 17.39
N GLY A 88 -11.20 12.41 17.32
CA GLY A 88 -11.30 13.33 16.19
C GLY A 88 -10.61 12.82 14.91
N LEU A 89 -9.63 11.92 15.04
CA LEU A 89 -8.90 11.38 13.88
C LEU A 89 -9.69 10.29 13.14
N ARG A 90 -10.43 9.44 13.87
CA ARG A 90 -11.07 8.23 13.32
C ARG A 90 -11.91 8.48 12.07
N ASP A 91 -12.66 9.57 12.06
CA ASP A 91 -13.61 9.88 10.99
C ASP A 91 -13.11 11.00 10.07
N ASN A 92 -11.87 11.47 10.27
CA ASN A 92 -11.32 12.58 9.53
C ASN A 92 -9.94 12.24 8.95
N ALA A 93 -9.95 11.77 7.70
CA ALA A 93 -8.75 11.45 6.94
C ALA A 93 -7.78 12.64 6.81
N ALA A 94 -8.29 13.87 6.68
CA ALA A 94 -7.44 15.05 6.57
C ALA A 94 -6.69 15.32 7.88
N LEU A 95 -7.35 15.16 9.03
CA LEU A 95 -6.69 15.26 10.33
C LEU A 95 -5.68 14.12 10.54
N CYS A 96 -5.98 12.90 10.09
CA CYS A 96 -5.02 11.79 10.14
C CYS A 96 -3.75 12.11 9.34
N VAL A 97 -3.92 12.61 8.11
CA VAL A 97 -2.80 13.02 7.25
C VAL A 97 -2.02 14.17 7.90
N ALA A 98 -2.69 15.19 8.41
CA ALA A 98 -2.04 16.32 9.08
C ALA A 98 -1.25 15.87 10.32
N ALA A 99 -1.82 14.98 11.14
CA ALA A 99 -1.16 14.44 12.32
C ALA A 99 0.09 13.61 11.95
N ALA A 100 0.00 12.79 10.90
CA ALA A 100 1.12 11.98 10.44
C ALA A 100 2.25 12.82 9.83
N LEU A 101 1.93 13.80 8.98
CA LEU A 101 2.92 14.71 8.41
C LEU A 101 3.55 15.62 9.48
N GLY A 102 2.78 16.06 10.47
CA GLY A 102 3.28 16.84 11.60
C GLY A 102 4.24 16.08 12.52
N ALA A 103 4.31 14.74 12.40
CA ALA A 103 5.27 13.92 13.13
C ALA A 103 6.63 13.80 12.42
N LEU A 104 6.77 14.29 11.18
CA LEU A 104 8.04 14.25 10.47
C LEU A 104 9.00 15.37 10.92
N PRO A 105 10.32 15.10 10.99
CA PRO A 105 10.97 13.80 10.78
C PRO A 105 10.77 12.87 11.99
N ILE A 106 10.44 11.60 11.73
CA ILE A 106 10.33 10.58 12.78
C ILE A 106 11.72 10.00 13.01
N THR A 107 12.40 10.46 14.06
CA THR A 107 13.69 9.89 14.50
C THR A 107 13.51 8.79 15.56
N GLU A 108 12.42 8.85 16.32
CA GLU A 108 12.09 7.89 17.38
C GLU A 108 10.61 7.50 17.30
N ILE A 109 10.31 6.21 17.40
CA ILE A 109 8.93 5.71 17.37
C ILE A 109 8.38 5.70 18.79
N SER A 110 7.55 6.69 19.10
CA SER A 110 6.81 6.78 20.36
C SER A 110 5.40 6.18 20.23
N LEU A 111 4.76 5.89 21.38
CA LEU A 111 3.35 5.44 21.41
C LEU A 111 2.42 6.43 20.71
N LYS A 112 2.65 7.74 20.86
CA LYS A 112 1.85 8.78 20.19
C LYS A 112 1.96 8.68 18.66
N ILE A 113 3.15 8.40 18.15
CA ILE A 113 3.39 8.21 16.72
C ILE A 113 2.73 6.90 16.25
N ASP A 114 2.90 5.80 16.99
CA ASP A 114 2.25 4.51 16.66
C ASP A 114 0.72 4.67 16.59
N LEU A 115 0.11 5.43 17.51
CA LEU A 115 -1.33 5.71 17.51
C LEU A 115 -1.77 6.61 16.33
N ALA A 116 -1.03 7.68 16.04
CA ALA A 116 -1.33 8.57 14.90
C ALA A 116 -1.20 7.84 13.55
N MET A 117 -0.13 7.06 13.39
CA MET A 117 0.10 6.25 12.18
C MET A 117 -0.92 5.12 12.04
N SER A 118 -1.38 4.55 13.15
CA SER A 118 -2.48 3.58 13.16
C SER A 118 -3.80 4.21 12.72
N ALA A 119 -4.11 5.43 13.16
CA ALA A 119 -5.29 6.16 12.70
C ALA A 119 -5.22 6.46 11.19
N LEU A 120 -4.04 6.88 10.70
CA LEU A 120 -3.79 7.03 9.26
C LEU A 120 -3.99 5.71 8.49
N THR A 121 -3.55 4.59 9.08
CA THR A 121 -3.72 3.25 8.51
C THR A 121 -5.20 2.86 8.42
N VAL A 122 -6.01 3.13 9.45
CA VAL A 122 -7.47 2.93 9.39
C VAL A 122 -8.12 3.77 8.29
N SER A 123 -7.73 5.05 8.16
CA SER A 123 -8.20 5.92 7.07
C SER A 123 -7.79 5.38 5.70
N ALA A 124 -6.56 4.90 5.56
CA ALA A 124 -6.05 4.28 4.35
C ALA A 124 -6.84 3.01 3.99
N LEU A 125 -7.06 2.11 4.95
CA LEU A 125 -7.85 0.88 4.75
C LEU A 125 -9.30 1.19 4.38
N SER A 126 -9.88 2.26 4.94
CA SER A 126 -11.23 2.76 4.63
C SER A 126 -11.39 3.34 3.21
N GLY A 127 -10.34 3.35 2.39
CA GLY A 127 -10.42 3.76 0.99
C GLY A 127 -9.85 5.14 0.68
N ASN A 128 -9.34 5.87 1.69
CA ASN A 128 -8.83 7.22 1.45
C ASN A 128 -7.48 7.20 0.70
N ALA A 129 -7.50 7.56 -0.59
CA ALA A 129 -6.32 7.52 -1.45
C ALA A 129 -5.16 8.40 -0.93
N GLY A 130 -5.46 9.58 -0.37
CA GLY A 130 -4.43 10.46 0.19
C GLY A 130 -3.73 9.83 1.39
N SER A 131 -4.48 9.17 2.28
CA SER A 131 -3.93 8.47 3.45
C SER A 131 -3.03 7.31 3.05
N VAL A 132 -3.42 6.54 2.03
CA VAL A 132 -2.59 5.45 1.48
C VAL A 132 -1.27 5.98 0.92
N LEU A 133 -1.30 7.07 0.14
CA LEU A 133 -0.08 7.69 -0.42
C LEU A 133 0.83 8.25 0.66
N VAL A 134 0.27 8.96 1.64
CA VAL A 134 1.04 9.53 2.75
C VAL A 134 1.68 8.43 3.58
N LEU A 135 0.95 7.34 3.86
CA LEU A 135 1.49 6.18 4.58
C LEU A 135 2.65 5.54 3.81
N SER A 136 2.48 5.28 2.50
CA SER A 136 3.57 4.79 1.64
C SER A 136 4.80 5.72 1.66
N HIS A 137 4.58 7.03 1.59
CA HIS A 137 5.64 8.02 1.63
C HIS A 137 6.38 8.02 2.96
N ILE A 138 5.67 8.06 4.09
CA ILE A 138 6.26 8.05 5.44
C ILE A 138 7.08 6.77 5.63
N LEU A 139 6.58 5.62 5.22
CA LEU A 139 7.31 4.35 5.33
C LEU A 139 8.65 4.31 4.57
N ARG A 140 8.83 5.17 3.56
CA ARG A 140 10.13 5.33 2.87
C ARG A 140 11.11 6.22 3.64
N LEU A 141 10.62 7.06 4.53
CA LEU A 141 11.41 8.04 5.27
C LEU A 141 11.78 7.57 6.67
N VAL A 142 10.93 6.75 7.30
CA VAL A 142 11.16 6.30 8.67
C VAL A 142 12.21 5.18 8.70
N PRO A 143 13.25 5.28 9.56
CA PRO A 143 14.13 4.15 9.83
C PRO A 143 13.35 3.10 10.63
N LEU A 144 13.04 1.97 9.99
CA LEU A 144 12.41 0.83 10.66
C LEU A 144 13.48 -0.18 11.08
N ASP A 145 13.25 -0.85 12.22
CA ASP A 145 14.18 -1.84 12.81
C ASP A 145 14.26 -3.17 12.00
N HIS A 146 13.83 -3.17 10.75
CA HIS A 146 13.81 -4.35 9.90
C HIS A 146 14.08 -3.99 8.42
N PRO A 147 14.61 -4.94 7.63
CA PRO A 147 15.01 -4.66 6.24
C PRO A 147 13.82 -4.40 5.29
N PHE A 148 12.59 -4.74 5.69
CA PHE A 148 11.43 -4.73 4.79
C PHE A 148 10.75 -3.36 4.59
N ALA A 149 11.35 -2.26 5.01
CA ALA A 149 10.73 -0.93 4.95
C ALA A 149 10.36 -0.52 3.51
N LYS A 150 11.23 -0.86 2.55
CA LYS A 150 11.02 -0.56 1.13
C LYS A 150 9.84 -1.34 0.58
N GLU A 151 9.81 -2.66 0.80
CA GLU A 151 8.74 -3.57 0.38
C GLU A 151 7.40 -3.15 0.98
N LEU A 152 7.41 -2.78 2.27
CA LEU A 152 6.25 -2.26 2.97
C LEU A 152 5.71 -1.02 2.27
N SER A 153 6.56 -0.03 2.00
CA SER A 153 6.14 1.20 1.29
C SER A 153 5.59 0.94 -0.11
N VAL A 154 6.18 -0.03 -0.84
CA VAL A 154 5.73 -0.42 -2.18
C VAL A 154 4.38 -1.10 -2.12
N SER A 155 4.12 -1.96 -1.12
CA SER A 155 2.82 -2.61 -0.96
C SER A 155 1.68 -1.59 -0.78
N TRP A 156 1.91 -0.54 0.01
CA TRP A 156 0.95 0.55 0.20
C TRP A 156 0.76 1.39 -1.07
N LEU A 157 1.85 1.65 -1.82
CA LEU A 157 1.73 2.34 -3.11
C LEU A 157 0.96 1.50 -4.14
N ALA A 158 1.22 0.19 -4.19
CA ALA A 158 0.53 -0.73 -5.08
C ALA A 158 -0.97 -0.78 -4.78
N LEU A 159 -1.36 -0.82 -3.49
CA LEU A 159 -2.75 -0.69 -3.08
C LEU A 159 -3.39 0.60 -3.61
N ASN A 160 -2.69 1.74 -3.54
CA ASN A 160 -3.19 3.01 -4.05
C ASN A 160 -3.45 2.97 -5.56
N LEU A 161 -2.47 2.46 -6.32
CA LEU A 161 -2.55 2.33 -7.78
C LEU A 161 -3.67 1.38 -8.19
N ARG A 162 -3.80 0.23 -7.53
CA ARG A 162 -4.87 -0.74 -7.77
C ARG A 162 -6.26 -0.10 -7.61
N ARG A 163 -6.48 0.61 -6.51
CA ARG A 163 -7.75 1.34 -6.26
C ARG A 163 -8.01 2.44 -7.28
N ALA A 164 -6.97 3.17 -7.70
CA ALA A 164 -7.11 4.21 -8.72
C ALA A 164 -7.49 3.62 -10.11
N LEU A 165 -6.92 2.47 -10.46
CA LEU A 165 -7.27 1.75 -11.70
C LEU A 165 -8.70 1.20 -11.65
N GLU A 166 -9.12 0.63 -10.53
CA GLU A 166 -10.49 0.15 -10.30
C GLU A 166 -11.50 1.30 -10.44
N ALA A 167 -11.25 2.45 -9.81
CA ALA A 167 -12.10 3.63 -9.93
C ALA A 167 -12.23 4.13 -11.38
N LYS A 168 -11.13 4.09 -12.16
CA LYS A 168 -11.14 4.44 -13.58
C LYS A 168 -11.93 3.44 -14.42
N GLY A 169 -11.88 2.15 -14.08
CA GLY A 169 -12.67 1.10 -14.74
C GLY A 169 -14.17 1.29 -14.54
N VAL A 170 -14.60 1.52 -13.30
CA VAL A 170 -16.01 1.78 -12.95
C VAL A 170 -16.54 3.03 -13.66
N GLY A 171 -15.75 4.11 -13.69
CA GLY A 171 -16.14 5.34 -14.39
C GLY A 171 -16.38 5.14 -15.89
N LYS A 172 -15.60 4.26 -16.54
CA LYS A 172 -15.80 3.93 -17.97
C LYS A 172 -17.06 3.11 -18.21
N ALA A 173 -17.34 2.12 -17.35
CA ALA A 173 -18.54 1.29 -17.47
C ALA A 173 -19.81 2.12 -17.32
N CYS A 174 -19.89 2.94 -16.26
CA CYS A 174 -21.02 3.84 -16.01
C CYS A 174 -21.21 4.85 -17.17
N ALA A 175 -20.12 5.42 -17.70
CA ALA A 175 -20.20 6.31 -18.86
C ALA A 175 -20.66 5.60 -20.15
N SER A 176 -20.32 4.33 -20.34
CA SER A 176 -20.78 3.55 -21.50
C SER A 176 -22.26 3.18 -21.40
N GLU A 177 -22.75 2.87 -20.20
CA GLU A 177 -24.15 2.54 -19.94
C GLU A 177 -25.06 3.77 -20.10
N ALA A 178 -24.63 4.94 -19.60
CA ALA A 178 -25.36 6.20 -19.80
C ALA A 178 -25.50 6.59 -21.29
N ARG A 179 -24.47 6.31 -22.10
CA ARG A 179 -24.51 6.55 -23.56
C ARG A 179 -25.48 5.60 -24.27
N HIS A 180 -25.49 4.32 -23.89
CA HIS A 180 -26.45 3.35 -24.43
C HIS A 180 -27.89 3.67 -24.02
N ALA A 181 -28.11 4.09 -22.78
CA ALA A 181 -29.43 4.49 -22.29
C ALA A 181 -29.95 5.76 -23.01
N SER A 182 -29.09 6.76 -23.24
CA SER A 182 -29.44 7.97 -24.00
C SER A 182 -29.79 7.64 -25.45
N ALA A 183 -28.96 6.85 -26.13
CA ALA A 183 -29.21 6.45 -27.52
C ALA A 183 -30.51 5.64 -27.68
N ASN A 184 -30.83 4.79 -26.71
CA ASN A 184 -32.09 4.04 -26.69
C ASN A 184 -33.31 4.98 -26.47
N ARG A 185 -33.17 6.00 -25.61
CA ARG A 185 -34.23 6.97 -25.35
C ARG A 185 -34.52 7.86 -26.56
N ASP A 186 -33.49 8.28 -27.29
CA ASP A 186 -33.64 9.07 -28.51
C ASP A 186 -34.30 8.25 -29.65
N ALA A 187 -33.97 6.96 -29.75
CA ALA A 187 -34.62 6.05 -30.71
C ALA A 187 -36.11 5.84 -30.42
N ILE A 188 -36.50 5.73 -29.14
CA ILE A 188 -37.90 5.60 -28.73
C ILE A 188 -38.69 6.89 -29.01
N ASN A 189 -38.10 8.06 -28.74
CA ASN A 189 -38.74 9.35 -29.00
C ASN A 189 -38.93 9.63 -30.50
N HIS A 190 -37.96 9.28 -31.35
CA HIS A 190 -38.10 9.40 -32.80
C HIS A 190 -39.21 8.49 -33.36
N ARG A 191 -39.39 7.30 -32.78
CA ARG A 191 -40.45 6.38 -33.20
C ARG A 191 -41.83 6.89 -32.78
N ALA A 192 -41.97 7.49 -31.60
CA ALA A 192 -43.24 8.07 -31.14
C ALA A 192 -43.70 9.28 -31.97
N ALA A 193 -42.76 10.12 -32.44
CA ALA A 193 -43.06 11.26 -33.30
C ALA A 193 -43.61 10.84 -34.68
N PHE A 194 -43.26 9.64 -35.16
CA PHE A 194 -43.74 9.11 -36.44
C PHE A 194 -45.19 8.59 -36.40
N TYR A 195 -45.75 8.33 -35.20
CA TYR A 195 -47.12 7.82 -35.04
C TYR A 195 -48.14 8.90 -34.62
N ALA A 196 -47.70 10.12 -34.30
CA ALA A 196 -48.59 11.20 -33.85
C ALA A 196 -49.08 12.13 -34.99
N GLY A 197 -48.67 11.87 -36.24
CA GLY A 197 -48.95 12.73 -37.40
C GLY A 197 -50.15 12.35 -38.27
N ASP A 198 -50.79 11.19 -38.06
CA ASP A 198 -51.84 10.66 -38.95
C ASP A 198 -53.15 10.41 -38.19
N PHE A 199 -53.79 11.46 -37.68
CA PHE A 199 -55.24 11.43 -37.39
C PHE A 199 -55.79 12.83 -37.65
N SER A 200 -56.17 13.04 -38.91
CA SER A 200 -56.98 14.16 -39.36
C SER A 200 -58.46 13.81 -39.35
#